data_AF-A0A4R3JME2-F1
#
_entry.id   AF-A0A4R3JME2-F1
#
_cell.length_a   1.000
_cell.length_b   1.000
_cell.length_c   1.000
_cell.angle_alpha   90.00
_cell.angle_beta   90.00
_cell.angle_gamma   90.00
#
_symmetry.space_group_name_H-M   'P 1'
#
loop_
_entity.id
_entity.type
_entity.pdbx_description
1 polymer ?
#
loop_
_entity_poly.entity_id
_entity_poly.type
_entity_poly.pdbx_seq_one_letter_code
_entity_poly.pdbx_strand_id
1 'polypeptide(L)'
;MQNPLAQISDVTYNAASQCFEALVTLHVGKTLVHVASAFHAPMNTSYRIITGGLTRVALRDLVRGNAMLSRRSAHAHTSSVTPQPRWKTQLSGRRAS
;
A
#
# COMPACT_ATOMS: atom_id res chain seq x y z
N MET A 1 12.66 -10.42 8.47
CA MET A 1 12.35 -11.47 7.47
C MET A 1 10.98 -11.19 6.91
N GLN A 2 10.89 -10.82 5.64
CA GLN A 2 9.64 -10.83 4.90
C GLN A 2 9.27 -12.29 4.64
N ASN A 3 8.04 -12.68 4.99
CA ASN A 3 7.52 -13.99 4.62
C ASN A 3 7.41 -14.01 3.09
N PRO A 4 7.96 -14.99 2.35
CA PRO A 4 7.89 -15.03 0.89
C PRO A 4 6.45 -15.02 0.33
N LEU A 5 5.45 -15.21 1.19
CA LEU A 5 4.02 -15.16 0.89
C LEU A 5 3.38 -13.76 1.05
N ALA A 6 4.09 -12.77 1.59
CA ALA A 6 3.54 -11.45 1.87
C ALA A 6 4.48 -10.32 1.41
N GLN A 7 3.99 -9.50 0.49
CA GLN A 7 4.65 -8.27 0.05
C GLN A 7 3.94 -7.08 0.69
N ILE A 8 4.71 -6.10 1.17
CA ILE A 8 4.17 -4.88 1.81
C ILE A 8 4.56 -3.71 0.93
N SER A 9 3.59 -2.86 0.60
CA SER A 9 3.83 -1.60 -0.11
C SER A 9 4.60 -0.59 0.76
N ASP A 10 4.69 0.65 0.28
CA ASP A 10 5.11 1.76 1.12
C ASP A 10 4.25 1.84 2.39
N VAL A 11 4.93 2.00 3.52
CA VAL A 11 4.31 2.12 4.85
C VAL A 11 4.16 3.60 5.17
N THR A 12 2.94 4.00 5.49
CA THR A 12 2.62 5.37 5.91
C THR A 12 2.27 5.38 7.40
N TYR A 13 2.59 6.46 8.11
CA TYR A 13 2.15 6.66 9.49
C TYR A 13 0.98 7.64 9.54
N ASN A 14 -0.15 7.20 10.09
CA ASN A 14 -1.31 8.03 10.37
C ASN A 14 -1.23 8.52 11.83
N ALA A 15 -0.85 9.78 12.01
CA ALA A 15 -0.68 10.39 13.33
C ALA A 15 -2.00 10.60 14.08
N ALA A 16 -3.12 10.78 13.37
CA ALA A 16 -4.43 10.99 14.00
C ALA A 16 -4.92 9.75 14.74
N SER A 17 -4.63 8.57 14.20
CA SER A 17 -5.01 7.27 14.79
C SER A 17 -3.83 6.52 15.40
N GLN A 18 -2.63 7.11 15.39
CA GLN A 18 -1.38 6.52 15.88
C GLN A 18 -1.15 5.09 15.36
N CYS A 19 -1.26 4.93 14.03
CA CYS A 19 -1.12 3.64 13.39
C CYS A 19 -0.27 3.72 12.11
N PHE A 20 0.37 2.60 11.80
CA PHE A 20 1.00 2.39 10.51
C PHE A 20 0.01 1.74 9.56
N GLU A 21 -0.04 2.26 8.34
CA GLU A 21 -0.94 1.79 7.28
C GLU A 21 -0.11 1.35 6.07
N ALA A 22 -0.50 0.23 5.46
CA ALA A 22 0.09 -0.23 4.20
C ALA A 22 -0.89 -1.15 3.45
N LEU A 23 -0.65 -1.29 2.14
CA LEU A 23 -1.26 -2.35 1.37
C LEU A 23 -0.39 -3.60 1.47
N VAL A 24 -0.97 -4.69 1.95
CA VAL A 24 -0.30 -6.00 2.03
C VAL A 24 -0.84 -6.91 0.93
N THR A 25 0.05 -7.41 0.09
CA THR A 25 -0.24 -8.39 -0.95
C THR A 25 0.11 -9.79 -0.46
N LEU A 26 -0.90 -10.65 -0.33
CA LEU A 26 -0.77 -12.03 0.10
C LEU A 26 -0.89 -12.97 -1.10
N HIS A 27 -0.02 -13.97 -1.17
CA HIS A 27 -0.07 -15.03 -2.16
C HIS A 27 -0.91 -16.20 -1.62
N VAL A 28 -2.09 -16.41 -2.20
CA VAL A 28 -3.02 -17.50 -1.84
C VAL A 28 -3.12 -18.46 -3.03
N GLY A 29 -2.27 -19.49 -3.03
CA GLY A 29 -2.13 -20.40 -4.17
C GLY A 29 -1.64 -19.66 -5.42
N LYS A 30 -2.49 -19.55 -6.45
CA LYS A 30 -2.19 -18.82 -7.70
C LYS A 30 -2.77 -17.39 -7.72
N THR A 31 -3.46 -16.99 -6.65
CA THR A 31 -4.15 -15.70 -6.58
C THR A 31 -3.41 -14.74 -5.66
N LEU A 32 -3.36 -13.48 -6.08
CA LEU A 32 -2.89 -12.37 -5.25
C LEU A 32 -4.10 -11.72 -4.57
N VAL A 33 -4.00 -11.52 -3.26
CA VAL A 33 -5.02 -10.86 -2.46
C VAL A 33 -4.43 -9.62 -1.83
N HIS A 34 -5.11 -8.48 -1.97
CA HIS A 34 -4.66 -7.22 -1.42
C HIS A 34 -5.48 -6.87 -0.17
N VAL A 35 -4.78 -6.55 0.91
CA VAL A 35 -5.41 -6.24 2.19
C VAL A 35 -4.85 -4.92 2.71
N ALA A 36 -5.70 -3.90 2.74
CA ALA A 36 -5.40 -2.65 3.43
C ALA A 36 -5.30 -2.97 4.93
N SER A 37 -4.12 -2.76 5.51
CA SER A 37 -3.81 -3.15 6.88
C SER A 37 -3.39 -1.94 7.70
N ALA A 38 -3.93 -1.86 8.91
CA ALA A 38 -3.57 -0.84 9.90
C ALA A 38 -3.01 -1.51 11.16
N PHE A 39 -1.87 -1.05 11.65
CA PHE A 39 -1.19 -1.56 12.84
C PHE A 39 -0.93 -0.43 13.83
N HIS A 40 -1.63 -0.46 14.97
CA HIS A 40 -1.45 0.53 16.05
C HIS A 40 -0.12 0.32 16.76
N ALA A 41 0.75 1.32 16.65
CA ALA A 41 2.02 1.37 17.36
C ALA A 41 2.58 2.81 17.33
N PRO A 42 3.44 3.18 18.30
CA PRO A 42 4.11 4.50 18.30
C PRO A 42 5.00 4.72 17.06
N MET A 43 5.20 5.96 16.64
CA MET A 43 5.97 6.28 15.43
C MET A 43 7.44 5.79 15.45
N ASN A 44 8.03 5.64 16.64
CA ASN A 44 9.40 5.14 16.82
C ASN A 44 9.52 3.60 16.76
N THR A 45 8.42 2.90 16.45
CA THR A 45 8.42 1.43 16.34
C THR A 45 9.36 0.98 15.24
N SER A 46 10.13 -0.08 15.50
CA SER A 46 11.05 -0.62 14.48
C SER A 46 10.30 -1.14 13.26
N TYR A 47 10.87 -0.94 12.07
CA TYR A 47 10.30 -1.40 10.81
C TYR A 47 9.99 -2.91 10.80
N ARG A 48 10.81 -3.72 11.46
CA ARG A 48 10.58 -5.17 11.62
C ARG A 48 9.30 -5.49 12.40
N ILE A 49 9.00 -4.73 13.45
CA ILE A 49 7.76 -4.90 14.23
C ILE A 49 6.57 -4.40 13.41
N ILE A 50 6.71 -3.26 12.74
CA ILE A 50 5.65 -2.68 11.89
C ILE A 50 5.23 -3.65 10.80
N THR A 51 6.17 -4.14 10.00
CA THR A 51 5.91 -5.11 8.92
C THR A 51 5.33 -6.42 9.42
N GLY A 52 5.79 -6.92 10.57
CA GLY A 52 5.21 -8.10 11.22
C GLY A 52 3.76 -7.87 11.67
N GLY A 53 3.47 -6.72 12.25
CA GLY A 53 2.12 -6.32 12.68
C GLY A 53 1.15 -6.20 11.50
N LEU A 54 1.55 -5.48 10.46
CA LEU A 54 0.76 -5.32 9.22
C LEU A 54 0.47 -6.67 8.56
N THR A 55 1.47 -7.55 8.45
CA THR A 55 1.28 -8.89 7.88
C THR A 55 0.30 -9.72 8.70
N ARG A 56 0.39 -9.66 10.04
CA ARG A 56 -0.51 -10.40 10.92
C ARG A 56 -1.96 -9.90 10.81
N VAL A 57 -2.16 -8.59 10.69
CA VAL A 57 -3.49 -7.99 10.43
C VAL A 57 -4.02 -8.47 9.09
N ALA A 58 -3.22 -8.41 8.03
CA ALA A 58 -3.62 -8.86 6.70
C ALA A 58 -4.05 -10.33 6.67
N LEU A 59 -3.28 -11.23 7.29
CA LEU A 59 -3.59 -12.65 7.37
C LEU A 59 -4.89 -12.91 8.16
N ARG A 60 -5.09 -12.19 9.27
CA ARG A 60 -6.31 -12.30 10.07
C ARG A 60 -7.54 -11.87 9.26
N ASP A 61 -7.42 -10.78 8.52
CA ASP A 61 -8.54 -10.21 7.76
C ASP A 61 -8.84 -11.05 6.51
N LEU A 62 -7.83 -11.70 5.93
CA LEU A 62 -7.99 -12.74 4.89
C LEU A 62 -8.81 -13.93 5.41
N VAL A 63 -8.49 -14.48 6.58
CA VAL A 63 -9.23 -15.60 7.19
C VAL A 63 -10.68 -15.23 7.50
N ARG A 64 -10.93 -13.97 7.86
CA ARG A 64 -12.28 -13.45 8.16
C ARG A 64 -13.11 -13.10 6.92
N GLY A 65 -12.53 -13.14 5.72
CA GLY A 65 -13.21 -12.76 4.48
C GLY A 65 -13.34 -11.24 4.28
N ASN A 66 -12.63 -10.43 5.08
CA ASN A 66 -12.61 -8.97 4.95
C ASN A 66 -11.56 -8.48 3.94
N ALA A 67 -10.77 -9.40 3.38
CA ALA A 67 -9.77 -9.10 2.37
C ALA A 67 -10.42 -8.80 1.01
N MET A 68 -9.98 -7.72 0.35
CA MET A 68 -10.43 -7.42 -1.00
C MET A 68 -9.73 -8.34 -2.00
N LEU A 69 -10.50 -9.25 -2.60
CA LEU A 69 -10.05 -10.09 -3.70
C LEU A 69 -9.94 -9.24 -4.97
N SER A 70 -8.76 -8.68 -5.22
CA SER A 70 -8.46 -8.05 -6.51
C SER A 70 -8.31 -9.15 -7.57
N ARG A 71 -9.36 -9.43 -8.34
CA ARG A 71 -9.22 -10.12 -9.63
C ARG A 71 -8.51 -9.19 -10.62
N ARG A 72 -7.19 -9.06 -10.49
CA ARG A 72 -6.35 -8.60 -11.57
C ARG A 72 -5.94 -9.83 -12.36
N SER A 73 -6.67 -10.13 -13.45
CA SER A 73 -6.04 -10.81 -14.57
C SER A 73 -4.77 -10.04 -14.88
N ALA A 74 -3.62 -10.71 -14.90
CA ALA A 74 -2.35 -10.10 -15.22
C ALA A 74 -2.45 -9.46 -16.61
N HIS A 75 -2.83 -8.20 -16.67
CA HIS A 75 -2.58 -7.40 -17.85
C HIS A 75 -1.07 -7.18 -17.81
N ALA A 76 -0.36 -7.94 -18.65
CA ALA A 76 1.07 -7.81 -18.85
C ALA A 76 1.41 -6.32 -18.94
N HIS A 77 2.26 -5.85 -18.04
CA HIS A 77 2.85 -4.52 -18.12
C HIS A 77 3.69 -4.47 -19.40
N THR A 78 3.09 -4.05 -20.52
CA THR A 78 3.83 -3.34 -21.55
C THR A 78 4.11 -1.96 -20.98
N SER A 79 5.37 -1.73 -20.59
CA SER A 79 5.88 -0.42 -20.24
C SER A 79 5.53 0.60 -21.33
N SER A 80 4.69 1.58 -21.02
CA SER A 80 4.83 2.93 -21.57
C SER A 80 4.00 3.95 -20.79
N VAL A 81 4.63 5.13 -20.64
CA VAL A 81 4.06 6.42 -20.21
C VAL A 81 3.96 6.67 -18.70
N THR A 82 5.01 7.34 -18.20
CA THR A 82 5.01 8.16 -17.00
C THR A 82 3.87 9.19 -17.05
N PRO A 83 2.94 9.23 -16.09
CA PRO A 83 2.04 10.37 -15.93
C PRO A 83 2.86 11.53 -15.34
N GLN A 84 3.13 12.57 -16.13
CA GLN A 84 3.64 13.82 -15.57
C GLN A 84 2.59 14.45 -14.64
N PRO A 85 2.97 14.91 -13.44
CA PRO A 85 2.05 15.59 -12.54
C PRO A 85 1.68 16.98 -13.09
N ARG A 86 0.37 17.19 -13.31
CA ARG A 86 -0.28 18.32 -13.99
C ARG A 86 -0.19 19.68 -13.27
N TRP A 87 0.55 19.83 -12.17
CA TRP A 87 0.57 21.07 -11.38
C TRP A 87 1.53 22.15 -11.92
N LYS A 88 2.34 21.88 -12.95
CA LYS A 88 3.32 22.85 -13.48
C LYS A 88 2.85 23.72 -14.65
N THR A 89 1.59 23.65 -15.09
CA THR A 89 1.13 24.40 -16.29
C THR A 89 0.28 25.63 -15.98
N GLN A 90 0.43 26.27 -14.81
CA GLN A 90 -0.34 27.48 -14.53
C GLN A 90 0.36 28.48 -13.62
N LEU A 91 1.53 28.99 -14.04
CA LEU A 91 2.10 30.27 -13.58
C LEU A 91 2.89 30.92 -14.72
N SER A 92 2.18 31.34 -15.77
CA SER A 92 2.68 32.40 -16.65
C SER A 92 1.57 33.43 -16.81
N GLY A 93 1.42 34.25 -15.76
CA GLY A 93 0.59 35.43 -15.79
C GLY A 93 1.27 36.49 -16.65
N ARG A 94 0.73 36.72 -17.86
CA ARG A 94 1.01 37.92 -18.66
C ARG A 94 0.50 39.13 -17.87
N ARG A 95 1.39 40.02 -17.44
CA ARG A 95 1.02 41.42 -17.14
C ARG A 95 0.95 42.16 -18.47
N ALA A 96 -0.21 42.71 -18.78
CA ALA A 96 -0.41 43.73 -19.79
C ALA A 96 -1.02 44.96 -19.10
N SER A 97 -0.72 46.12 -19.70
CA SER A 97 -1.05 47.50 -19.31
C SER A 97 -0.06 48.16 -18.36
#